data_AF-A0A7S0T792-F1
#
_entry.id   AF-A0A7S0T792-F1
#
_cell.length_a   1.000
_cell.length_b   1.000
_cell.length_c   1.000
_cell.angle_alpha   90.00
_cell.angle_beta   90.00
_cell.angle_gamma   90.00
#
_symmetry.space_group_name_H-M   'P 1'
#
loop_
_entity.id
_entity.type
_entity.pdbx_description
1 polymer ?
#
loop_
_entity_poly.entity_id
_entity_poly.type
_entity_poly.pdbx_seq_one_letter_code
_entity_poly.pdbx_strand_id
1 'polypeptide(L)'
;AETCQVGVAQLENLQAEKSFNQNAVSPFQSVDPAVPSTCGSVEEWREKLLDESLPMFERYRAMFALRNERSGAAVGALCDALANDKSSALFRHEIAFVMGQLADERCVPALRETLKRESENEMVRHEAAEALGAIATPECDELLRQFVLDQAPVVRESCAVALDISDYNNTHDAMHYTDVLVRLHVTK
;
A
#
# COMPACT_ATOMS: atom_id res chain seq x y z
N ALA A 1 -7.27 3.41 -21.07
CA ALA A 1 -6.95 2.78 -19.78
C ALA A 1 -6.04 3.74 -19.01
N GLU A 2 -6.32 4.00 -17.73
CA GLU A 2 -5.64 4.99 -16.89
C GLU A 2 -4.13 4.70 -16.75
N THR A 3 -3.75 3.43 -16.61
CA THR A 3 -2.35 2.98 -16.59
C THR A 3 -1.56 3.43 -17.82
N CYS A 4 -2.16 3.39 -19.01
CA CYS A 4 -1.50 3.86 -20.24
C CYS A 4 -1.28 5.37 -20.22
N GLN A 5 -2.21 6.15 -19.62
CA GLN A 5 -2.07 7.60 -19.53
C GLN A 5 -0.92 7.98 -18.60
N VAL A 6 -0.82 7.33 -17.44
CA VAL A 6 0.30 7.49 -16.50
C VAL A 6 1.62 7.12 -17.18
N GLY A 7 1.66 5.99 -17.90
CA GLY A 7 2.86 5.55 -18.62
C GLY A 7 3.31 6.50 -19.74
N VAL A 8 2.38 7.04 -20.53
CA VAL A 8 2.70 8.04 -21.56
C VAL A 8 3.26 9.31 -20.93
N ALA A 9 2.63 9.82 -19.88
CA ALA A 9 3.10 11.02 -19.18
C ALA A 9 4.50 10.81 -18.56
N GLN A 10 4.79 9.62 -18.04
CA GLN A 10 6.12 9.27 -17.55
C GLN A 10 7.18 9.28 -18.67
N LEU A 11 6.86 8.76 -19.86
CA LEU A 11 7.77 8.80 -21.01
C LEU A 11 8.05 10.24 -21.46
N GLU A 12 7.02 11.09 -21.49
CA GLU A 12 7.16 12.51 -21.81
C GLU A 12 8.04 13.24 -20.78
N ASN A 13 7.82 12.97 -19.48
CA ASN A 13 8.65 13.52 -18.41
C ASN A 13 10.13 13.12 -18.55
N LEU A 14 10.40 11.84 -18.83
CA LEU A 14 11.76 11.34 -19.04
C LEU A 14 12.47 11.97 -20.25
N GLN A 15 11.72 12.32 -21.31
CA GLN A 15 12.28 13.02 -22.47
C GLN A 15 12.61 14.49 -22.16
N ALA A 16 11.80 15.14 -21.32
CA ALA A 16 11.99 16.53 -20.92
C ALA A 16 13.16 16.70 -19.94
N GLU A 17 13.27 15.80 -18.95
CA GLU A 17 14.34 15.79 -17.95
C GLU A 17 15.56 15.02 -18.50
N LYS A 18 16.46 15.68 -19.25
CA LYS A 18 17.70 15.11 -19.83
C LYS A 18 18.71 14.51 -18.82
N SER A 19 18.36 14.40 -17.55
CA SER A 19 19.22 13.92 -16.48
C SER A 19 18.38 13.28 -15.38
N PHE A 20 17.83 12.10 -15.66
CA PHE A 20 17.36 11.21 -14.60
C PHE A 20 18.19 9.94 -14.61
N ASN A 21 18.73 9.58 -13.45
CA ASN A 21 19.42 8.31 -13.28
C ASN A 21 18.34 7.22 -13.28
N GLN A 22 18.19 6.48 -14.39
CA GLN A 22 17.25 5.36 -14.52
C GLN A 22 17.42 4.29 -13.41
N ASN A 23 18.52 4.36 -12.65
CA ASN A 23 18.85 3.50 -11.53
C ASN A 23 18.51 4.12 -10.15
N ALA A 24 17.77 5.23 -10.08
CA ALA A 24 17.24 5.73 -8.81
C ALA A 24 16.13 4.79 -8.33
N VAL A 25 16.54 3.69 -7.70
CA VAL A 25 15.65 2.70 -7.10
C VAL A 25 14.84 3.40 -6.01
N SER A 26 13.52 3.21 -6.03
CA SER A 26 12.64 3.66 -4.95
C SER A 26 13.21 3.24 -3.60
N PRO A 27 13.05 4.03 -2.52
CA PRO A 27 13.42 3.60 -1.16
C PRO A 27 12.74 2.29 -0.74
N PHE A 28 11.70 1.87 -1.47
CA PHE A 28 10.91 0.66 -1.25
C PHE A 28 11.21 -0.44 -2.29
N GLN A 29 12.29 -0.30 -3.06
CA GLN A 29 12.72 -1.26 -4.11
C GLN A 29 11.64 -1.58 -5.15
N SER A 30 10.68 -0.66 -5.34
CA SER A 30 9.61 -0.76 -6.32
C SER A 30 9.93 -0.06 -7.63
N VAL A 31 9.23 -0.49 -8.70
CA VAL A 31 9.17 0.22 -9.98
C VAL A 31 7.91 1.07 -9.96
N ASP A 32 8.06 2.34 -9.63
CA ASP A 32 6.92 3.26 -9.52
C ASP A 32 6.45 3.72 -10.92
N PRO A 33 5.13 3.72 -11.22
CA PRO A 33 4.59 4.19 -12.50
C PRO A 33 4.85 5.67 -12.81
N ALA A 34 5.09 6.47 -11.77
CA ALA A 34 5.45 7.87 -11.86
C ALA A 34 6.60 8.18 -10.91
N VAL A 35 7.49 9.09 -11.31
CA VAL A 35 8.52 9.59 -10.40
C VAL A 35 7.91 10.40 -9.26
N PRO A 36 8.41 10.29 -8.02
CA PRO A 36 7.94 11.13 -6.92
C PRO A 36 8.18 12.61 -7.23
N SER A 37 7.30 13.50 -6.76
CA SER A 37 7.53 14.95 -6.80
C SER A 37 8.84 15.29 -6.08
N THR A 38 9.76 15.99 -6.75
CA THR A 38 11.09 16.35 -6.22
C THR A 38 11.09 17.68 -5.47
N CYS A 39 10.00 18.45 -5.56
CA CYS A 39 9.83 19.72 -4.89
C CYS A 39 8.44 19.83 -4.28
N GLY A 40 8.35 20.66 -3.23
CA GLY A 40 7.13 21.00 -2.52
C GLY A 40 7.12 20.54 -1.07
N SER A 41 6.01 20.82 -0.38
CA SER A 41 5.76 20.40 1.00
C SER A 41 4.71 19.29 1.10
N VAL A 42 4.58 18.68 2.28
CA VAL A 42 3.55 17.67 2.56
C VAL A 42 2.15 18.22 2.31
N GLU A 43 1.91 19.50 2.64
CA GLU A 43 0.65 20.20 2.40
C GLU A 43 0.35 20.32 0.91
N GLU A 44 1.33 20.75 0.11
CA GLU A 44 1.18 20.90 -1.34
C GLU A 44 0.95 19.54 -2.03
N TRP A 45 1.66 18.49 -1.60
CA TRP A 45 1.44 17.15 -2.13
C TRP A 45 0.08 16.59 -1.72
N ARG A 46 -0.37 16.85 -0.49
CA ARG A 46 -1.72 16.48 -0.04
C ARG A 46 -2.79 17.16 -0.88
N GLU A 47 -2.66 18.45 -1.16
CA GLU A 47 -3.59 19.18 -2.02
C GLU A 47 -3.67 18.55 -3.40
N LYS A 48 -2.52 18.27 -4.03
CA LYS A 48 -2.46 17.59 -5.33
C LYS A 48 -3.06 16.19 -5.29
N LEU A 49 -2.78 15.41 -4.25
CA LEU A 49 -3.28 14.04 -4.11
C LEU A 49 -4.82 13.99 -4.09
N LEU A 50 -5.43 14.93 -3.37
CA LEU A 50 -6.87 14.98 -3.12
C LEU A 50 -7.65 15.74 -4.21
N ASP A 51 -6.98 16.43 -5.12
CA ASP A 51 -7.63 17.13 -6.23
C ASP A 51 -7.99 16.17 -7.37
N GLU A 52 -9.25 15.75 -7.41
CA GLU A 52 -9.81 14.87 -8.45
C GLU A 52 -9.81 15.49 -9.86
N SER A 53 -9.57 16.81 -10.00
CA SER A 53 -9.48 17.47 -11.30
C SER A 53 -8.09 17.38 -11.95
N LEU A 54 -7.06 17.01 -11.18
CA LEU A 54 -5.70 16.88 -11.69
C LEU A 54 -5.51 15.59 -12.51
N PRO A 55 -4.60 15.61 -13.50
CA PRO A 55 -4.19 14.41 -14.21
C PRO A 55 -3.66 13.34 -13.23
N MET A 56 -3.98 12.07 -13.49
CA MET A 56 -3.51 10.93 -12.70
C MET A 56 -2.00 10.96 -12.44
N PHE A 57 -1.21 11.32 -13.46
CA PHE A 57 0.24 11.40 -13.32
C PHE A 57 0.66 12.32 -12.17
N GLU A 58 0.12 13.55 -12.10
CA GLU A 58 0.46 14.51 -11.03
C GLU A 58 0.04 14.01 -9.65
N ARG A 59 -1.11 13.34 -9.56
CA ARG A 59 -1.59 12.73 -8.31
C ARG A 59 -0.68 11.58 -7.87
N TYR A 60 -0.21 10.75 -8.79
CA TYR A 60 0.77 9.68 -8.52
C TYR A 60 2.12 10.25 -8.06
N ARG A 61 2.62 11.33 -8.68
CA ARG A 61 3.87 11.97 -8.24
C ARG A 61 3.76 12.47 -6.79
N ALA A 62 2.62 13.06 -6.42
CA ALA A 62 2.35 13.49 -5.05
C ALA A 62 2.25 12.31 -4.08
N MET A 63 1.54 11.23 -4.46
CA MET A 63 1.42 9.99 -3.70
C MET A 63 2.79 9.38 -3.36
N PHE A 64 3.68 9.23 -4.34
CA PHE A 64 5.02 8.67 -4.09
C PHE A 64 5.91 9.61 -3.28
N ALA A 65 5.75 10.93 -3.40
CA ALA A 65 6.44 11.88 -2.54
C ALA A 65 5.99 11.74 -1.07
N LEU A 66 4.69 11.65 -0.82
CA LEU A 66 4.11 11.43 0.51
C LEU A 66 4.57 10.08 1.11
N ARG A 67 4.55 9.01 0.30
CA ARG A 67 5.10 7.69 0.70
C ARG A 67 6.57 7.79 1.10
N ASN A 68 7.37 8.54 0.34
CA ASN A 68 8.79 8.66 0.63
C ASN A 68 9.06 9.52 1.87
N GLU A 69 8.17 10.45 2.22
CA GLU A 69 8.33 11.37 3.35
C GLU A 69 7.95 10.72 4.71
N ARG A 70 6.85 9.95 4.79
CA ARG A 70 6.46 9.10 5.95
C ARG A 70 6.05 9.81 7.27
N SER A 71 6.04 11.13 7.33
CA SER A 71 5.51 11.88 8.48
C SER A 71 4.04 11.55 8.74
N GLY A 72 3.56 11.84 9.95
CA GLY A 72 2.14 11.62 10.29
C GLY A 72 1.18 12.41 9.39
N ALA A 73 1.58 13.60 8.95
CA ALA A 73 0.82 14.39 8.00
C ALA A 73 0.79 13.73 6.60
N ALA A 74 1.92 13.15 6.16
CA ALA A 74 1.99 12.45 4.88
C ALA A 74 1.15 11.16 4.88
N VAL A 75 1.25 10.35 5.95
CA VAL A 75 0.41 9.16 6.12
C VAL A 75 -1.07 9.54 6.20
N GLY A 76 -1.40 10.60 6.94
CA GLY A 76 -2.77 11.12 7.01
C GLY A 76 -3.32 11.52 5.64
N ALA A 77 -2.51 12.12 4.76
CA ALA A 77 -2.91 12.44 3.39
C ALA A 77 -3.24 11.18 2.55
N LEU A 78 -2.44 10.12 2.68
CA LEU A 78 -2.71 8.84 2.01
C LEU A 78 -4.00 8.19 2.54
N CYS A 79 -4.20 8.18 3.86
CA CYS A 79 -5.45 7.70 4.47
C CYS A 79 -6.68 8.44 3.95
N ASP A 80 -6.60 9.78 3.86
CA ASP A 80 -7.70 10.60 3.36
C ASP A 80 -7.98 10.35 1.87
N ALA A 81 -6.95 10.11 1.06
CA ALA A 81 -7.13 9.76 -0.35
C ALA A 81 -7.81 8.40 -0.52
N LEU A 82 -7.41 7.38 0.24
CA LEU A 82 -8.04 6.06 0.20
C LEU A 82 -9.53 6.12 0.58
N ALA A 83 -9.85 6.92 1.61
CA ALA A 83 -11.20 7.01 2.12
C ALA A 83 -12.15 7.85 1.25
N ASN A 84 -11.63 8.89 0.58
CA ASN A 84 -12.46 9.93 -0.02
C ASN A 84 -12.40 10.02 -1.55
N ASP A 85 -11.39 9.45 -2.22
CA ASP A 85 -11.32 9.52 -3.69
C ASP A 85 -12.44 8.73 -4.35
N LYS A 86 -13.25 9.43 -5.16
CA LYS A 86 -14.37 8.85 -5.90
C LYS A 86 -14.06 8.64 -7.37
N SER A 87 -12.94 9.19 -7.83
CA SER A 87 -12.62 9.27 -9.24
C SER A 87 -12.17 7.94 -9.84
N SER A 88 -11.37 7.12 -9.12
CA SER A 88 -10.75 5.93 -9.73
C SER A 88 -10.49 4.81 -8.73
N ALA A 89 -10.97 3.60 -9.04
CA ALA A 89 -10.61 2.40 -8.29
C ALA A 89 -9.12 2.05 -8.44
N LEU A 90 -8.52 2.32 -9.60
CA LEU A 90 -7.08 2.09 -9.81
C LEU A 90 -6.25 3.00 -8.91
N PHE A 91 -6.65 4.27 -8.76
CA PHE A 91 -5.96 5.19 -7.86
C PHE A 91 -6.06 4.73 -6.41
N ARG A 92 -7.26 4.37 -5.93
CA ARG A 92 -7.43 3.84 -4.56
C ARG A 92 -6.65 2.55 -4.31
N HIS A 93 -6.58 1.65 -5.28
CA HIS A 93 -5.71 0.47 -5.22
C HIS A 93 -4.25 0.89 -5.01
N GLU A 94 -3.72 1.79 -5.84
CA GLU A 94 -2.33 2.22 -5.71
C GLU A 94 -2.04 2.92 -4.36
N ILE A 95 -3.01 3.65 -3.81
CA ILE A 95 -2.91 4.22 -2.46
C ILE A 95 -2.76 3.10 -1.41
N ALA A 96 -3.59 2.05 -1.48
CA ALA A 96 -3.47 0.91 -0.58
C ALA A 96 -2.13 0.19 -0.74
N PHE A 97 -1.65 0.02 -1.97
CA PHE A 97 -0.33 -0.57 -2.28
C PHE A 97 0.79 0.22 -1.59
N VAL A 98 0.84 1.55 -1.75
CA VAL A 98 1.89 2.35 -1.08
C VAL A 98 1.75 2.36 0.44
N MET A 99 0.55 2.20 0.99
CA MET A 99 0.34 2.03 2.43
C MET A 99 0.88 0.68 2.93
N GLY A 100 0.77 -0.38 2.12
CA GLY A 100 1.43 -1.66 2.39
C GLY A 100 2.96 -1.55 2.38
N GLN A 101 3.53 -0.81 1.42
CA GLN A 101 4.97 -0.53 1.38
C GLN A 101 5.47 0.24 2.61
N LEU A 102 4.63 1.14 3.16
CA LEU A 102 4.95 1.89 4.37
C LEU A 102 4.97 1.01 5.62
N ALA A 103 4.13 -0.03 5.66
CA ALA A 103 3.90 -0.88 6.83
C ALA A 103 3.67 -0.08 8.13
N ASP A 104 2.92 1.01 8.04
CA ASP A 104 2.69 1.95 9.14
C ASP A 104 1.32 1.71 9.79
N GLU A 105 1.28 1.48 11.11
CA GLU A 105 0.04 1.19 11.84
C GLU A 105 -1.00 2.31 11.75
N ARG A 106 -0.59 3.56 11.47
CA ARG A 106 -1.51 4.70 11.28
C ARG A 106 -2.43 4.51 10.07
N CYS A 107 -2.07 3.62 9.15
CA CYS A 107 -2.86 3.22 7.98
C CYS A 107 -4.02 2.26 8.32
N VAL A 108 -3.91 1.50 9.43
CA VAL A 108 -4.81 0.38 9.75
C VAL A 108 -6.29 0.78 9.75
N PRO A 109 -6.72 1.92 10.34
CA PRO A 109 -8.13 2.30 10.31
C PRO A 109 -8.68 2.46 8.88
N ALA A 110 -7.94 3.13 7.99
CA ALA A 110 -8.38 3.36 6.62
C ALA A 110 -8.43 2.05 5.80
N LEU A 111 -7.40 1.20 5.94
CA LEU A 111 -7.33 -0.10 5.27
C LEU A 111 -8.46 -1.04 5.75
N ARG A 112 -8.73 -1.06 7.06
CA ARG A 112 -9.81 -1.83 7.66
C ARG A 112 -11.18 -1.44 7.11
N GLU A 113 -11.48 -0.14 7.03
CA GLU A 113 -12.74 0.33 6.47
C GLU A 113 -12.87 0.01 4.97
N THR A 114 -11.75 0.03 4.24
CA THR A 114 -11.72 -0.36 2.82
C THR A 114 -11.97 -1.86 2.62
N LEU A 115 -11.31 -2.74 3.37
CA LEU A 115 -11.52 -4.19 3.28
C LEU A 115 -12.97 -4.59 3.61
N LYS A 116 -13.56 -3.96 4.63
CA LYS A 116 -14.94 -4.21 5.08
C LYS A 116 -16.02 -3.69 4.13
N ARG A 117 -15.69 -2.78 3.22
CA ARG A 117 -16.67 -2.12 2.35
C ARG A 117 -17.03 -3.03 1.17
N GLU A 118 -18.13 -3.77 1.29
CA GLU A 118 -18.62 -4.65 0.20
C GLU A 118 -18.93 -3.91 -1.11
N SER A 119 -19.24 -2.62 -1.04
CA SER A 119 -19.46 -1.77 -2.23
C SER A 119 -18.17 -1.28 -2.89
N GLU A 120 -17.02 -1.51 -2.27
CA GLU A 120 -15.72 -1.17 -2.85
C GLU A 120 -15.33 -2.21 -3.91
N ASN A 121 -14.57 -1.76 -4.91
CA ASN A 121 -14.05 -2.63 -5.94
C ASN A 121 -13.14 -3.71 -5.33
N GLU A 122 -13.33 -4.98 -5.75
CA GLU A 122 -12.56 -6.13 -5.26
C GLU A 122 -11.05 -5.94 -5.41
N MET A 123 -10.62 -5.19 -6.45
CA MET A 123 -9.22 -4.78 -6.67
C MET A 123 -8.67 -3.98 -5.48
N VAL A 124 -9.42 -2.97 -5.03
CA VAL A 124 -8.99 -2.13 -3.91
C VAL A 124 -9.05 -2.90 -2.60
N ARG A 125 -10.04 -3.79 -2.44
CA ARG A 125 -10.19 -4.62 -1.23
C ARG A 125 -9.06 -5.63 -1.08
N HIS A 126 -8.60 -6.28 -2.14
CA HIS A 126 -7.48 -7.21 -2.05
C HIS A 126 -6.20 -6.48 -1.65
N GLU A 127 -5.96 -5.30 -2.22
CA GLU A 127 -4.76 -4.52 -1.94
C GLU A 127 -4.76 -4.02 -0.49
N ALA A 128 -5.94 -3.67 0.03
CA ALA A 128 -6.09 -3.36 1.44
C ALA A 128 -5.80 -4.57 2.35
N ALA A 129 -6.17 -5.78 1.95
CA ALA A 129 -5.84 -7.01 2.70
C ALA A 129 -4.33 -7.28 2.70
N GLU A 130 -3.65 -7.14 1.56
CA GLU A 130 -2.21 -7.32 1.45
C GLU A 130 -1.45 -6.27 2.28
N ALA A 131 -1.88 -5.01 2.23
CA ALA A 131 -1.32 -3.95 3.06
C ALA A 131 -1.48 -4.21 4.57
N LEU A 132 -2.62 -4.76 5.01
CA LEU A 132 -2.82 -5.18 6.40
C LEU A 132 -1.88 -6.33 6.79
N GLY A 133 -1.64 -7.29 5.89
CA GLY A 133 -0.65 -8.37 6.10
C GLY A 133 0.78 -7.86 6.20
N ALA A 134 1.13 -6.83 5.43
CA ALA A 134 2.44 -6.19 5.51
C ALA A 134 2.65 -5.44 6.85
N ILE A 135 1.59 -4.86 7.42
CA ILE A 135 1.62 -4.20 8.74
C ILE A 135 1.74 -5.23 9.88
N ALA A 136 1.14 -6.41 9.73
CA ALA A 136 1.36 -7.59 10.58
C ALA A 136 1.08 -7.43 12.10
N THR A 137 0.14 -6.54 12.48
CA THR A 137 -0.29 -6.42 13.90
C THR A 137 -1.31 -7.50 14.28
N PRO A 138 -1.49 -7.83 15.57
CA PRO A 138 -2.54 -8.74 16.02
C PRO A 138 -3.96 -8.31 15.59
N GLU A 139 -4.22 -7.00 15.54
CA GLU A 139 -5.49 -6.45 15.06
C GLU A 139 -5.68 -6.73 13.55
N CYS A 140 -4.62 -6.56 12.75
CA CYS A 140 -4.63 -6.90 11.33
C CYS A 140 -4.95 -8.38 11.12
N ASP A 141 -4.29 -9.28 11.85
CA ASP A 141 -4.51 -10.72 11.71
C ASP A 141 -5.94 -11.14 12.09
N GLU A 142 -6.47 -10.59 13.19
CA GLU A 142 -7.85 -10.84 13.60
C GLU A 142 -8.84 -10.38 12.53
N LEU A 143 -8.58 -9.23 11.91
CA LEU A 143 -9.38 -8.74 10.81
C LEU A 143 -9.28 -9.64 9.57
N LEU A 144 -8.07 -9.99 9.12
CA LEU A 144 -7.85 -10.82 7.93
C LEU A 144 -8.52 -12.19 8.06
N ARG A 145 -8.48 -12.82 9.25
CA ARG A 145 -9.18 -14.09 9.53
C ARG A 145 -10.69 -14.01 9.33
N GLN A 146 -11.30 -12.82 9.44
CA GLN A 146 -12.73 -12.64 9.17
C GLN A 146 -13.06 -12.71 7.67
N PHE A 147 -12.08 -12.47 6.80
CA PHE A 147 -12.25 -12.33 5.35
C PHE A 147 -11.65 -13.49 4.53
N VAL A 148 -11.09 -14.52 5.16
CA VAL A 148 -10.60 -15.74 4.45
C VAL A 148 -11.71 -16.57 3.79
N LEU A 149 -12.98 -16.23 4.04
CA LEU A 149 -14.15 -16.80 3.37
C LEU A 149 -14.97 -15.74 2.60
N ASP A 150 -14.36 -14.61 2.25
CA ASP A 150 -15.00 -13.57 1.46
C ASP A 150 -15.55 -14.12 0.13
N GLN A 151 -16.69 -13.56 -0.31
CA GLN A 151 -17.34 -13.98 -1.56
C GLN A 151 -16.44 -13.71 -2.78
N ALA A 152 -15.70 -12.60 -2.77
CA ALA A 152 -14.74 -12.26 -3.82
C ALA A 152 -13.50 -13.17 -3.72
N PRO A 153 -13.20 -13.98 -4.74
CA PRO A 153 -12.03 -14.87 -4.74
C PRO A 153 -10.71 -14.17 -4.44
N VAL A 154 -10.49 -13.04 -5.11
CA VAL A 154 -9.25 -12.27 -4.94
C VAL A 154 -9.07 -11.78 -3.50
N VAL A 155 -10.15 -11.37 -2.83
CA VAL A 155 -10.07 -10.86 -1.45
C VAL A 155 -9.74 -11.98 -0.47
N ARG A 156 -10.44 -13.12 -0.55
CA ARG A 156 -10.17 -14.24 0.37
C ARG A 156 -8.79 -14.87 0.16
N GLU A 157 -8.32 -14.94 -1.08
CA GLU A 157 -7.00 -15.45 -1.42
C GLU A 157 -5.90 -14.51 -0.91
N SER A 158 -6.05 -13.19 -1.14
CA SER A 158 -5.13 -12.19 -0.58
C SER A 158 -5.14 -12.19 0.95
N CYS A 159 -6.29 -12.40 1.62
CA CYS A 159 -6.32 -12.51 3.09
C CYS A 159 -5.55 -13.74 3.60
N ALA A 160 -5.64 -14.88 2.91
CA ALA A 160 -4.90 -16.08 3.27
C ALA A 160 -3.38 -15.86 3.12
N VAL A 161 -2.95 -15.28 1.99
CA VAL A 161 -1.54 -14.95 1.75
C VAL A 161 -1.02 -13.90 2.74
N ALA A 162 -1.83 -12.88 3.04
CA ALA A 162 -1.49 -11.84 4.00
C ALA A 162 -1.25 -12.38 5.42
N LEU A 163 -2.00 -13.40 5.84
CA LEU A 163 -1.76 -14.10 7.11
C LEU A 163 -0.44 -14.88 7.10
N ASP A 164 -0.12 -15.58 6.01
CA ASP A 164 1.17 -16.28 5.87
C ASP A 164 2.35 -15.29 5.92
N ILE A 165 2.21 -14.12 5.29
CA ILE A 165 3.20 -13.03 5.33
C ILE A 165 3.33 -12.47 6.75
N SER A 166 2.21 -12.21 7.43
CA SER A 166 2.21 -11.73 8.82
C SER A 166 2.91 -12.72 9.76
N ASP A 167 2.59 -14.01 9.64
CA ASP A 167 3.25 -15.08 10.40
C ASP A 167 4.75 -15.12 10.10
N TYR A 168 5.15 -15.00 8.83
CA TYR A 168 6.57 -14.91 8.46
C TYR A 168 7.25 -13.71 9.13
N ASN A 169 6.68 -12.50 9.03
CA ASN A 169 7.25 -11.28 9.60
C ASN A 169 7.38 -11.37 11.13
N ASN A 170 6.34 -11.87 11.81
CA ASN A 170 6.31 -11.99 13.27
C ASN A 170 7.21 -13.12 13.80
N THR A 171 7.39 -14.21 13.04
CA THR A 171 8.26 -15.33 13.44
C THR A 171 9.73 -15.09 13.15
N HIS A 172 10.09 -14.24 12.19
CA HIS A 172 11.49 -13.90 11.90
C HIS A 172 12.09 -12.94 12.93
N ASP A 173 11.27 -12.15 13.64
CA ASP A 173 11.71 -11.43 14.86
C ASP A 173 11.74 -12.35 16.09
N ALA A 174 11.01 -13.48 16.06
CA ALA A 174 10.91 -14.45 17.15
C ALA A 174 11.63 -15.78 16.88
N MET A 175 12.64 -15.82 16.00
CA MET A 175 13.44 -17.03 15.78
C MET A 175 14.45 -17.26 16.93
N HIS A 176 13.92 -17.48 18.14
CA HIS A 176 14.63 -18.24 19.16
C HIS A 176 14.67 -19.69 18.70
N TYR A 177 15.84 -20.10 18.19
CA TYR A 177 16.22 -21.48 17.83
C TYR A 177 15.86 -22.56 18.88
N THR A 178 15.47 -22.16 20.10
CA THR A 178 15.15 -23.06 21.21
C THR A 178 13.73 -23.67 21.14
N ASP A 179 12.76 -23.07 20.45
CA ASP A 179 11.37 -23.55 20.51
C ASP A 179 11.08 -24.78 19.62
N VAL A 180 11.89 -24.99 18.58
CA VAL A 180 11.83 -26.20 17.75
C VAL A 180 12.28 -27.44 18.54
N LEU A 181 13.16 -27.27 19.54
CA LEU A 181 13.66 -28.38 20.37
C LEU A 181 12.75 -28.71 21.55
N VAL A 182 11.95 -27.75 22.03
CA VAL A 182 10.99 -27.99 23.13
C VAL A 182 9.77 -28.77 22.62
N ARG A 183 9.30 -28.52 21.38
CA ARG A 183 8.19 -29.28 20.80
C ARG A 183 8.52 -30.72 20.41
N LEU A 184 9.82 -31.08 20.33
CA LEU A 184 10.28 -32.44 20.04
C LEU A 184 10.64 -33.27 21.29
N HIS A 185 10.53 -32.72 22.51
CA HIS A 185 10.86 -33.44 23.75
C HIS A 185 9.71 -33.57 24.76
N VAL A 186 8.48 -33.14 24.45
CA VAL A 186 7.31 -33.33 25.34
C VAL A 186 6.44 -34.53 24.94
N THR A 187 6.91 -35.38 24.03
CA THR A 187 6.33 -36.70 23.74
C THR A 187 7.33 -37.82 24.02
N LYS A 188 7.63 -38.03 25.30
CA LYS A 188 7.99 -39.35 25.85
C LYS A 188 7.40 -39.51 27.24
#